data_AF-A0A4P7PUD7-F1
#
_entry.id   AF-A0A4P7PUD7-F1
#
_cell.length_a   1.000
_cell.length_b   1.000
_cell.length_c   1.000
_cell.angle_alpha   90.00
_cell.angle_beta   90.00
_cell.angle_gamma   90.00
#
_symmetry.space_group_name_H-M   'P 1'
#
loop_
_entity.id
_entity.type
_entity.pdbx_description
1 polymer ?
#
loop_
_entity_poly.entity_id
_entity_poly.type
_entity_poly.pdbx_seq_one_letter_code
_entity_poly.pdbx_strand_id
1 'polypeptide(L)'
;MKEKILTYAVISFVLLNIWSLYLFFDYFTEKDEIIHSLGLFLNFVYTAVAAVVLGGLLLLIRLIFHFRKKANPVEANFFYILSGIFNANIFIIWLISLSLHILEIGTGRLQVCAFFSLLLAIIILSDTYKSYKKR
;
A
#
# COMPACT_ATOMS: atom_id res chain seq x y z
N MET A 1 -20.27 -3.95 12.55
CA MET A 1 -19.37 -4.56 11.52
C MET A 1 -18.76 -3.47 10.63
N LYS A 2 -19.58 -2.57 10.08
CA LYS A 2 -19.14 -1.29 9.49
C LYS A 2 -18.11 -0.57 10.37
N GLU A 3 -18.30 -0.51 11.69
CA GLU A 3 -17.32 0.11 12.59
C GLU A 3 -15.96 -0.61 12.54
N LYS A 4 -15.92 -1.95 12.52
CA LYS A 4 -14.63 -2.68 12.45
C LYS A 4 -13.85 -2.30 11.18
N ILE A 5 -14.52 -2.16 10.03
CA ILE A 5 -13.89 -1.71 8.79
C ILE A 5 -13.34 -0.28 8.95
N LEU A 6 -14.12 0.63 9.55
CA LEU A 6 -13.69 2.00 9.84
C LEU A 6 -12.50 2.04 10.81
N THR A 7 -12.55 1.30 11.93
CA THR A 7 -11.48 1.17 12.92
C THR A 7 -10.22 0.62 12.28
N TYR A 8 -10.31 -0.41 11.44
CA TYR A 8 -9.15 -0.96 10.72
C TYR A 8 -8.59 0.01 9.68
N ALA A 9 -9.42 0.81 9.01
CA ALA A 9 -8.95 1.87 8.11
C ALA A 9 -8.21 2.99 8.89
N VAL A 10 -8.75 3.42 10.02
CA VAL A 10 -8.12 4.44 10.90
C VAL A 10 -6.79 3.92 11.48
N ILE A 11 -6.76 2.69 12.02
CA ILE A 11 -5.51 2.08 12.51
C ILE A 11 -4.48 1.94 11.38
N SER A 12 -4.91 1.54 10.18
CA SER A 12 -4.03 1.47 9.00
C SER A 12 -3.46 2.85 8.65
N PHE A 13 -4.27 3.89 8.66
CA PHE A 13 -3.82 5.25 8.39
C PHE A 13 -2.81 5.75 9.45
N VAL A 14 -3.05 5.49 10.74
CA VAL A 14 -2.11 5.82 11.82
C VAL A 14 -0.78 5.09 11.64
N LEU A 15 -0.80 3.78 11.36
CA LEU A 15 0.43 2.99 11.14
C LEU A 15 1.20 3.46 9.90
N LEU A 16 0.51 3.88 8.83
CA LEU A 16 1.16 4.45 7.65
C LEU A 16 1.79 5.81 7.93
N ASN A 17 1.16 6.66 8.76
CA ASN A 17 1.79 7.90 9.21
C ASN A 17 3.03 7.63 10.07
N ILE A 18 2.99 6.64 10.97
CA ILE A 18 4.17 6.22 11.75
C ILE A 18 5.30 5.71 10.83
N TRP A 19 4.98 4.92 9.79
CA TRP A 19 5.95 4.43 8.81
C TRP A 19 6.54 5.55 7.94
N SER A 20 5.72 6.49 7.47
CA SER A 20 6.21 7.66 6.72
C SER A 20 7.05 8.60 7.60
N LEU A 21 6.69 8.79 8.87
CA LEU A 21 7.49 9.54 9.83
C LEU A 21 8.81 8.83 10.16
N TYR A 22 8.81 7.50 10.27
CA TYR A 22 10.04 6.71 10.42
C TYR A 22 11.00 6.99 9.25
N LEU A 23 10.55 6.84 8.00
CA LEU A 23 11.39 7.09 6.82
C LEU A 23 11.84 8.56 6.71
N PHE A 24 11.01 9.50 7.17
CA PHE A 24 11.37 10.91 7.25
C PHE A 24 12.48 11.16 8.28
N PHE A 25 12.42 10.54 9.47
CA PHE A 25 13.46 10.68 10.48
C PHE A 25 14.75 9.93 10.14
N ASP A 26 14.69 8.73 9.53
CA ASP A 26 15.85 8.03 8.93
C ASP A 26 16.65 9.01 8.04
N TYR A 27 15.93 9.67 7.11
CA TYR A 27 16.51 10.64 6.19
C TYR A 27 17.22 11.85 6.84
N PHE A 28 16.86 12.22 8.08
CA PHE A 28 17.49 13.33 8.80
C PHE A 28 18.45 12.92 9.93
N THR A 29 18.59 11.62 10.24
CA THR A 29 19.41 11.16 11.39
C THR A 29 20.61 10.30 11.01
N GLU A 30 20.64 9.67 9.82
CA GLU A 30 21.87 9.11 9.28
C GLU A 30 22.84 10.21 8.79
N LYS A 31 24.14 9.92 8.81
CA LYS A 31 25.20 10.91 8.54
C LYS A 31 25.67 10.87 7.10
N ASP A 32 25.94 12.06 6.56
CA ASP A 32 26.40 12.39 5.22
C ASP A 32 27.11 11.28 4.41
N GLU A 33 26.45 10.80 3.35
CA GLU A 33 27.08 10.56 2.05
C GLU A 33 26.01 10.31 0.96
N ILE A 34 26.38 10.33 -0.33
CA ILE A 34 25.43 10.17 -1.46
C ILE A 34 24.70 8.81 -1.44
N ILE A 35 25.28 7.82 -0.76
CA ILE A 35 24.71 6.50 -0.52
C ILE A 35 23.38 6.58 0.27
N HIS A 36 23.21 7.62 1.09
CA HIS A 36 22.04 7.86 1.96
C HIS A 36 20.70 7.90 1.19
N SER A 37 20.56 8.81 0.23
CA SER A 37 19.32 8.94 -0.54
C SER A 37 19.05 7.71 -1.42
N LEU A 38 20.11 7.02 -1.87
CA LEU A 38 20.01 5.75 -2.59
C LEU A 38 19.48 4.63 -1.67
N GLY A 39 19.95 4.54 -0.43
CA GLY A 39 19.49 3.61 0.59
C GLY A 39 18.01 3.82 0.92
N LEU A 40 17.61 5.06 1.18
CA LEU A 40 16.22 5.41 1.45
C LEU A 40 15.30 5.10 0.25
N PHE A 41 15.75 5.41 -0.97
CA PHE A 41 15.05 5.08 -2.21
C PHE A 41 14.91 3.56 -2.41
N LEU A 42 15.96 2.78 -2.16
CA LEU A 42 15.91 1.32 -2.23
C LEU A 42 14.95 0.75 -1.17
N ASN A 43 14.94 1.29 0.05
CA ASN A 43 13.99 0.91 1.10
C ASN A 43 12.53 1.18 0.67
N PHE A 44 12.27 2.33 0.01
CA PHE A 44 10.98 2.61 -0.63
C PHE A 44 10.66 1.61 -1.77
N VAL A 45 11.63 1.24 -2.63
CA VAL A 45 11.43 0.24 -3.70
C VAL A 45 11.08 -1.14 -3.11
N TYR A 46 11.81 -1.60 -2.09
CA TYR A 46 11.56 -2.88 -1.44
C TYR A 46 10.20 -2.92 -0.73
N THR A 47 9.83 -1.86 -0.01
CA THR A 47 8.50 -1.76 0.63
C THR A 47 7.37 -1.64 -0.40
N ALA A 48 7.57 -0.96 -1.52
CA ALA A 48 6.62 -0.93 -2.64
C ALA A 48 6.41 -2.33 -3.26
N VAL A 49 7.49 -3.07 -3.54
CA VAL A 49 7.40 -4.46 -4.03
C VAL A 49 6.69 -5.36 -3.00
N ALA A 50 7.02 -5.24 -1.71
CA ALA A 50 6.37 -6.00 -0.65
C ALA A 50 4.86 -5.69 -0.54
N ALA A 51 4.45 -4.43 -0.71
CA ALA A 51 3.04 -4.02 -0.69
C ALA A 51 2.24 -4.62 -1.86
N VAL A 52 2.82 -4.65 -3.07
CA VAL A 52 2.21 -5.25 -4.26
C VAL A 52 2.09 -6.77 -4.09
N VAL A 53 3.14 -7.44 -3.61
CA VAL A 53 3.12 -8.89 -3.36
C VAL A 53 2.10 -9.26 -2.28
N LEU A 54 2.06 -8.54 -1.15
CA LEU A 54 1.11 -8.77 -0.07
C LEU A 54 -0.35 -8.51 -0.53
N GLY A 55 -0.58 -7.44 -1.29
CA GLY A 55 -1.89 -7.10 -1.84
C GLY A 55 -2.39 -8.14 -2.84
N GLY A 56 -1.53 -8.56 -3.76
CA GLY A 56 -1.82 -9.64 -4.71
C GLY A 56 -2.13 -10.97 -4.00
N LEU A 57 -1.33 -11.35 -3.00
CA LEU A 57 -1.53 -12.58 -2.23
C LEU A 57 -2.85 -12.56 -1.43
N LEU A 58 -3.18 -11.45 -0.78
CA LEU A 58 -4.46 -11.28 -0.07
C LEU A 58 -5.66 -11.29 -1.04
N LEU A 59 -5.49 -10.77 -2.25
CA LEU A 59 -6.51 -10.79 -3.31
C LEU A 59 -6.73 -12.20 -3.85
N LEU A 60 -5.66 -12.96 -4.11
CA LEU A 60 -5.74 -14.38 -4.50
C LEU A 60 -6.42 -15.23 -3.41
N ILE A 61 -6.12 -15.01 -2.14
CA ILE A 61 -6.82 -15.68 -1.03
C ILE A 61 -8.33 -15.33 -1.04
N ARG A 62 -8.68 -14.05 -1.16
CA ARG A 62 -10.08 -13.57 -1.23
C ARG A 62 -10.83 -14.19 -2.42
N LEU A 63 -10.15 -14.37 -3.56
CA LEU A 63 -10.67 -15.04 -4.77
C LEU A 63 -10.93 -16.55 -4.53
N ILE A 64 -9.99 -17.26 -3.89
CA ILE A 64 -10.13 -18.69 -3.57
C ILE A 64 -11.32 -18.94 -2.63
N PHE A 65 -11.53 -18.08 -1.63
CA PHE A 65 -12.71 -18.17 -0.76
C PHE A 65 -14.02 -17.89 -1.50
N HIS A 66 -14.02 -16.95 -2.45
CA HIS A 66 -15.19 -16.66 -3.31
C HIS A 66 -15.58 -17.87 -4.17
N PHE A 67 -14.63 -18.48 -4.89
CA PHE A 67 -14.88 -19.69 -5.69
C PHE A 67 -15.35 -20.88 -4.84
N ARG A 68 -14.86 -21.01 -3.60
CA ARG A 68 -15.29 -22.05 -2.64
C ARG A 68 -16.66 -21.80 -1.99
N LYS A 69 -17.37 -20.71 -2.34
CA LYS A 69 -18.70 -20.32 -1.80
C LYS A 69 -18.81 -20.32 -0.27
N LYS A 70 -17.70 -20.20 0.46
CA LYS A 70 -17.69 -20.12 1.94
C LYS A 70 -17.91 -18.69 2.39
N ALA A 71 -18.36 -18.52 3.64
CA ALA A 71 -18.30 -17.22 4.30
C ALA A 71 -16.86 -16.66 4.20
N ASN A 72 -16.73 -15.39 3.80
CA ASN A 72 -15.45 -14.82 3.39
C ASN A 72 -14.88 -13.90 4.48
N PRO A 73 -14.08 -14.41 5.45
CA PRO A 73 -13.58 -13.61 6.57
C PRO A 73 -12.64 -12.48 6.13
N VAL A 74 -12.17 -12.53 4.88
CA VAL A 74 -11.21 -11.59 4.31
C VAL A 74 -11.86 -10.21 4.03
N GLU A 75 -13.20 -10.12 3.87
CA GLU A 75 -13.91 -8.84 3.64
C GLU A 75 -13.65 -7.78 4.71
N ALA A 76 -13.43 -8.20 5.96
CA ALA A 76 -13.21 -7.32 7.11
C ALA A 76 -11.91 -7.66 7.86
N ASN A 77 -10.94 -8.30 7.20
CA ASN A 77 -9.63 -8.54 7.79
C ASN A 77 -8.81 -7.23 7.76
N PHE A 78 -8.24 -6.85 8.90
CA PHE A 78 -7.32 -5.72 9.03
C PHE A 78 -6.26 -5.69 7.92
N PHE A 79 -5.62 -6.82 7.61
CA PHE A 79 -4.60 -6.89 6.55
C PHE A 79 -5.18 -6.67 5.13
N TYR A 80 -6.42 -7.09 4.88
CA TYR A 80 -7.10 -6.84 3.59
C TYR A 80 -7.38 -5.33 3.38
N ILE A 81 -7.54 -4.56 4.47
CA ILE A 81 -7.76 -3.11 4.44
C ILE A 81 -6.42 -2.35 4.40
N LEU A 82 -5.50 -2.69 5.32
CA LEU A 82 -4.15 -2.09 5.40
C LEU A 82 -3.42 -2.15 4.07
N SER A 83 -3.43 -3.30 3.40
CA SER A 83 -2.75 -3.47 2.12
C SER A 83 -3.31 -2.55 1.02
N GLY A 84 -4.63 -2.30 0.98
CA GLY A 84 -5.23 -1.37 0.02
C GLY A 84 -4.82 0.07 0.25
N ILE A 85 -4.82 0.51 1.52
CA ILE A 85 -4.44 1.88 1.88
C ILE A 85 -2.92 2.09 1.70
N PHE A 86 -2.10 1.07 1.97
CA PHE A 86 -0.65 1.13 1.75
C PHE A 86 -0.29 1.21 0.26
N ASN A 87 -0.92 0.37 -0.58
CA ASN A 87 -0.75 0.45 -2.03
C ASN A 87 -1.20 1.82 -2.59
N ALA A 88 -2.28 2.41 -2.05
CA ALA A 88 -2.69 3.78 -2.40
C ALA A 88 -1.63 4.83 -1.99
N ASN A 89 -1.09 4.73 -0.78
CA ASN A 89 -0.05 5.61 -0.27
C ASN A 89 1.24 5.57 -1.11
N ILE A 90 1.69 4.37 -1.50
CA ILE A 90 2.84 4.18 -2.39
C ILE A 90 2.63 4.84 -3.76
N PHE A 91 1.43 4.72 -4.34
CA PHE A 91 1.11 5.40 -5.60
C PHE A 91 1.10 6.94 -5.46
N ILE A 92 0.59 7.46 -4.34
CA ILE A 92 0.61 8.90 -4.04
C ILE A 92 2.05 9.40 -3.90
N ILE A 93 2.92 8.69 -3.17
CA ILE A 93 4.34 9.05 -3.03
C ILE A 93 5.03 9.07 -4.41
N TRP A 94 4.81 8.04 -5.24
CA TRP A 94 5.37 7.99 -6.60
C TRP A 94 4.90 9.18 -7.47
N LEU A 95 3.61 9.54 -7.41
CA LEU A 95 3.05 10.67 -8.15
C LEU A 95 3.63 12.02 -7.67
N ILE A 96 3.86 12.18 -6.36
CA ILE A 96 4.54 13.36 -5.80
C ILE A 96 6.00 13.42 -6.28
N SER A 97 6.74 12.32 -6.23
CA SER A 97 8.14 12.30 -6.67
C SER A 97 8.31 12.56 -8.18
N LEU A 98 7.35 12.15 -9.01
CA LEU A 98 7.28 12.57 -10.42
C LEU A 98 7.00 14.07 -10.54
N SER A 99 6.04 14.61 -9.79
CA SER A 99 5.65 16.03 -9.83
C SER A 99 6.75 16.98 -9.36
N LEU A 100 7.65 16.49 -8.51
CA LEU A 100 8.84 17.20 -8.03
C LEU A 100 10.08 16.99 -8.92
N HIS A 101 9.95 16.25 -10.03
CA HIS A 101 11.07 15.85 -10.92
C HIS A 101 12.23 15.11 -10.20
N ILE A 102 11.98 14.52 -9.02
CA ILE A 102 12.95 13.72 -8.26
C ILE A 102 13.16 12.34 -8.93
N LEU A 103 12.15 11.85 -9.65
CA LEU A 103 12.18 10.59 -10.38
C LEU A 103 11.97 10.82 -11.88
N GLU A 104 12.92 10.35 -12.69
CA GLU A 104 12.77 10.33 -14.15
C GLU A 104 11.68 9.33 -14.57
N ILE A 105 10.91 9.72 -15.59
CA ILE A 105 9.90 8.88 -16.26
C ILE A 105 10.63 7.88 -17.19
N GLY A 106 11.35 6.93 -16.59
CA GLY A 106 12.17 5.95 -17.29
C GLY A 106 12.55 4.72 -16.46
N THR A 107 12.45 4.76 -15.12
CA THR A 107 12.76 3.64 -14.23
C THR A 107 11.63 2.58 -14.22
N GLY A 108 11.44 1.91 -15.35
CA GLY A 108 10.24 1.11 -15.67
C GLY A 108 9.79 0.09 -14.60
N ARG A 109 10.71 -0.47 -13.81
CA ARG A 109 10.35 -1.38 -12.69
C ARG A 109 9.52 -0.67 -11.61
N LEU A 110 9.89 0.57 -11.26
CA LEU A 110 9.17 1.37 -10.26
C LEU A 110 7.81 1.83 -10.78
N GLN A 111 7.76 2.28 -12.04
CA GLN A 111 6.53 2.66 -12.73
C GLN A 111 5.52 1.49 -12.81
N VAL A 112 5.99 0.29 -13.17
CA VAL A 112 5.17 -0.92 -13.16
C VAL A 112 4.65 -1.24 -11.76
N CYS A 113 5.50 -1.16 -10.73
CA CYS A 113 5.05 -1.35 -9.34
C CYS A 113 3.98 -0.32 -8.95
N ALA A 114 4.17 0.96 -9.26
CA ALA A 114 3.20 2.01 -8.94
C ALA A 114 1.83 1.79 -9.62
N PHE A 115 1.80 1.39 -10.91
CA PHE A 115 0.54 1.04 -11.58
C PHE A 115 -0.13 -0.20 -10.99
N PHE A 116 0.62 -1.23 -10.60
CA PHE A 116 0.05 -2.38 -9.89
C PHE A 116 -0.46 -2.00 -8.49
N SER A 117 0.23 -1.12 -7.76
CA SER A 117 -0.24 -0.57 -6.48
C SER A 117 -1.56 0.18 -6.65
N LEU A 118 -1.69 1.04 -7.67
CA LEU A 118 -2.94 1.74 -7.97
C LEU A 118 -4.08 0.73 -8.28
N LEU A 119 -3.83 -0.27 -9.11
CA LEU A 119 -4.83 -1.26 -9.50
C LEU A 119 -5.28 -2.12 -8.31
N LEU A 120 -4.33 -2.57 -7.47
CA LEU A 120 -4.63 -3.28 -6.23
C LEU A 120 -5.42 -2.40 -5.27
N ALA A 121 -5.01 -1.15 -5.06
CA ALA A 121 -5.72 -0.20 -4.20
C ALA A 121 -7.16 0.05 -4.66
N ILE A 122 -7.38 0.29 -5.97
CA ILE A 122 -8.72 0.50 -6.53
C ILE A 122 -9.60 -0.73 -6.27
N ILE A 123 -9.13 -1.95 -6.56
CA ILE A 123 -9.92 -3.17 -6.36
C ILE A 123 -10.21 -3.38 -4.88
N ILE A 124 -9.20 -3.26 -4.01
CA ILE A 124 -9.32 -3.49 -2.57
C ILE A 124 -10.25 -2.47 -1.91
N LEU A 125 -10.10 -1.18 -2.21
CA LEU A 125 -10.95 -0.14 -1.62
C LEU A 125 -12.39 -0.22 -2.16
N SER A 126 -12.57 -0.57 -3.44
CA SER A 126 -13.90 -0.78 -4.04
C SER A 126 -14.62 -1.99 -3.47
N ASP A 127 -13.93 -3.13 -3.27
CA ASP A 127 -14.50 -4.32 -2.63
C ASP A 127 -14.87 -4.03 -1.16
N THR A 128 -13.96 -3.40 -0.40
CA THR A 128 -14.21 -3.00 0.99
C THR A 128 -15.42 -2.06 1.11
N TYR A 129 -15.53 -1.06 0.23
CA TYR A 129 -16.69 -0.14 0.19
C TYR A 129 -17.99 -0.86 -0.22
N LYS A 130 -17.92 -1.82 -1.14
CA LYS A 130 -19.06 -2.65 -1.56
C LYS A 130 -19.53 -3.56 -0.42
N SER A 131 -18.63 -4.18 0.33
CA SER A 131 -18.93 -4.98 1.52
C SER A 131 -19.47 -4.12 2.67
N TYR A 132 -19.01 -2.87 2.81
CA TYR A 132 -19.59 -1.87 3.72
C TYR A 132 -21.03 -1.49 3.33
N LYS A 133 -21.31 -1.27 2.04
CA LYS A 133 -22.63 -0.83 1.53
C LYS A 133 -23.66 -1.95 1.37
N LYS A 134 -23.23 -3.23 1.26
CA LYS A 134 -24.13 -4.40 1.15
C LYS A 134 -24.65 -4.95 2.48
N ARG A 135 -24.21 -4.40 3.61
CA ARG A 135 -24.65 -4.75 4.97
C ARG A 135 -24.96 -3.46 5.74
#